data_AF-A0A519SBJ4-F1
#
_entry.id   AF-A0A519SBJ4-F1
#
_cell.length_a   1.000
_cell.length_b   1.000
_cell.length_c   1.000
_cell.angle_alpha   90.00
_cell.angle_beta   90.00
_cell.angle_gamma   90.00
#
_symmetry.space_group_name_H-M   'P 1'
#
loop_
_entity.id
_entity.type
_entity.pdbx_description
1 polymer ?
#
loop_
_entity_poly.entity_id
_entity_poly.type
_entity_poly.pdbx_seq_one_letter_code
_entity_poly.pdbx_strand_id
1 'polypeptide(L)'
;MIVGLVATIAFLLMVIFVTGDLGLTNYLISAAEVRAFKNKNTAADKIGLRLLYNGMIISSRFQLPLASKCLNHYCYNNGDTLYFDPKPLLVNKEVQKAILSRKKGIVFKSGPEVNKNFHFVKTTDKDLYFAFDVLHIRQTKHKIIFYDTYYFQPLERRTRPLFEIGKIKFRLNDGLIKVAYPEAKPFVAYAEVNK
;
A
#
# COMPACT_ATOMS: atom_id res chain seq x y z
N MET A 1 -34.11 -3.70 -8.69
CA MET A 1 -33.02 -3.59 -9.69
C MET A 1 -31.60 -3.47 -9.10
N ILE A 2 -31.43 -3.40 -7.76
CA ILE A 2 -30.12 -3.26 -7.10
C ILE A 2 -29.48 -4.63 -6.79
N VAL A 3 -30.29 -5.65 -6.50
CA VAL A 3 -29.83 -7.01 -6.15
C VAL A 3 -29.12 -7.71 -7.31
N GLY A 4 -29.59 -7.49 -8.55
CA GLY A 4 -28.95 -8.05 -9.74
C GLY A 4 -27.52 -7.52 -9.95
N LEU A 5 -27.32 -6.20 -9.81
CA LEU A 5 -26.01 -5.57 -10.02
C LEU A 5 -24.98 -6.01 -8.97
N VAL A 6 -25.40 -6.15 -7.70
CA VAL A 6 -24.53 -6.60 -6.60
C VAL A 6 -24.12 -8.06 -6.81
N ALA A 7 -25.05 -8.92 -7.23
CA ALA A 7 -24.76 -10.31 -7.57
C ALA A 7 -23.82 -10.42 -8.77
N THR A 8 -24.00 -9.58 -9.81
CA THR A 8 -23.08 -9.56 -10.97
C THR A 8 -21.69 -9.07 -10.58
N ILE A 9 -21.56 -8.05 -9.73
CA ILE A 9 -20.25 -7.54 -9.28
C ILE A 9 -19.54 -8.54 -8.36
N ALA A 10 -20.28 -9.17 -7.43
CA ALA A 10 -19.75 -10.23 -6.57
C ALA A 10 -19.33 -11.46 -7.39
N PHE A 11 -20.11 -11.83 -8.40
CA PHE A 11 -19.78 -12.89 -9.35
C PHE A 11 -18.58 -12.52 -10.23
N LEU A 12 -18.47 -11.28 -10.71
CA LEU A 12 -17.32 -10.81 -11.49
C LEU A 12 -16.04 -10.79 -10.66
N LEU A 13 -16.13 -10.38 -9.39
CA LEU A 13 -15.01 -10.42 -8.45
C LEU A 13 -14.64 -11.87 -8.10
N MET A 14 -15.62 -12.75 -7.90
CA MET A 14 -15.38 -14.17 -7.69
C MET A 14 -14.73 -14.79 -8.94
N VAL A 15 -15.18 -14.46 -10.15
CA VAL A 15 -14.57 -14.87 -11.41
C VAL A 15 -13.15 -14.33 -11.53
N ILE A 16 -12.87 -13.06 -11.22
CA ILE A 16 -11.51 -12.50 -11.22
C ILE A 16 -10.59 -13.24 -10.24
N PHE A 17 -11.08 -13.57 -9.05
CA PHE A 17 -10.33 -14.33 -8.05
C PHE A 17 -10.19 -15.83 -8.40
N VAL A 18 -11.14 -16.41 -9.14
CA VAL A 18 -11.19 -17.86 -9.48
C VAL A 18 -10.52 -18.17 -10.82
N THR A 19 -10.66 -17.32 -11.84
CA THR A 19 -10.12 -17.55 -13.20
C THR A 19 -8.70 -17.02 -13.38
N GLY A 20 -8.25 -16.08 -12.54
CA GLY A 20 -6.93 -15.47 -12.67
C GLY A 20 -6.78 -14.63 -13.94
N ASP A 21 -7.87 -14.14 -14.53
CA ASP A 21 -7.81 -13.26 -15.70
C ASP A 21 -7.30 -11.86 -15.31
N LEU A 22 -5.98 -11.76 -15.36
CA LEU A 22 -5.20 -10.55 -15.15
C LEU A 22 -5.56 -9.45 -16.15
N GLY A 23 -6.03 -9.80 -17.35
CA GLY A 23 -6.37 -8.86 -18.41
C GLY A 23 -7.62 -8.06 -18.05
N LEU A 24 -8.69 -8.76 -17.67
CA LEU A 24 -9.96 -8.12 -17.29
C LEU A 24 -9.81 -7.23 -16.05
N THR A 25 -9.07 -7.70 -15.04
CA THR A 25 -8.83 -6.94 -13.79
C THR A 25 -8.09 -5.64 -14.07
N ASN A 26 -7.00 -5.70 -14.85
CA ASN A 26 -6.24 -4.51 -15.22
C ASN A 26 -7.05 -3.56 -16.12
N TYR A 27 -7.90 -4.09 -17.02
CA TYR A 27 -8.80 -3.29 -17.84
C TYR A 27 -9.82 -2.52 -16.99
N LEU A 28 -10.46 -3.19 -16.03
CA LEU A 28 -11.44 -2.56 -15.14
C LEU A 28 -10.83 -1.48 -14.26
N ILE A 29 -9.65 -1.75 -13.67
CA ILE A 29 -8.90 -0.75 -12.88
C ILE A 29 -8.51 0.43 -13.77
N SER A 30 -8.00 0.19 -14.97
CA SER A 30 -7.63 1.25 -15.92
C SER A 30 -8.83 2.10 -16.35
N ALA A 31 -9.99 1.48 -16.55
CA ALA A 31 -11.21 2.20 -16.89
C ALA A 31 -11.70 3.08 -15.73
N ALA A 32 -11.64 2.58 -14.49
CA ALA A 32 -11.93 3.35 -13.29
C ALA A 32 -10.92 4.51 -13.13
N GLU A 33 -9.63 4.29 -13.37
CA GLU A 33 -8.61 5.34 -13.39
C GLU A 33 -8.97 6.45 -14.40
N VAL A 34 -9.25 6.10 -15.66
CA VAL A 34 -9.59 7.08 -16.70
C VAL A 34 -10.82 7.91 -16.32
N ARG A 35 -11.83 7.28 -15.69
CA ARG A 35 -13.00 7.99 -15.17
C ARG A 35 -12.63 8.89 -13.99
N ALA A 36 -11.75 8.43 -13.10
CA ALA A 36 -11.29 9.20 -11.96
C ALA A 36 -10.53 10.46 -12.37
N PHE A 37 -9.65 10.35 -13.37
CA PHE A 37 -8.95 11.49 -13.97
C PHE A 37 -9.91 12.55 -14.51
N LYS A 38 -11.06 12.13 -15.04
CA LYS A 38 -12.06 13.04 -15.61
C LYS A 38 -13.09 13.52 -14.58
N ASN A 39 -12.92 13.20 -13.29
CA ASN A 39 -13.93 13.41 -12.23
C ASN A 39 -15.30 12.81 -12.56
N LYS A 40 -15.33 11.70 -13.32
CA LYS A 40 -16.54 10.99 -13.78
C LYS A 40 -16.70 9.62 -13.11
N ASN A 41 -16.24 9.48 -11.87
CA ASN A 41 -16.36 8.24 -11.11
C ASN A 41 -17.83 7.91 -10.83
N THR A 42 -18.21 6.66 -11.11
CA THR A 42 -19.56 6.16 -10.87
C THR A 42 -19.68 5.52 -9.48
N ALA A 43 -20.90 5.30 -9.00
CA ALA A 43 -21.12 4.52 -7.78
C ALA A 43 -20.56 3.08 -7.89
N ALA A 44 -20.65 2.49 -9.09
CA ALA A 44 -20.08 1.17 -9.37
C ALA A 44 -18.55 1.16 -9.24
N ASP A 45 -17.86 2.22 -9.67
CA ASP A 45 -16.41 2.36 -9.49
C ASP A 45 -16.04 2.39 -8.00
N LYS A 46 -16.78 3.17 -7.19
CA LYS A 46 -16.55 3.25 -5.75
C LYS A 46 -16.73 1.90 -5.06
N ILE A 47 -17.82 1.20 -5.35
CA ILE A 47 -18.13 -0.11 -4.77
C ILE A 47 -17.10 -1.16 -5.22
N GLY A 48 -16.78 -1.20 -6.52
CA GLY A 48 -15.81 -2.13 -7.09
C GLY A 48 -14.42 -1.94 -6.48
N LEU A 49 -13.96 -0.69 -6.35
CA LEU A 49 -12.68 -0.38 -5.71
C LEU A 49 -12.69 -0.73 -4.22
N ARG A 50 -13.78 -0.44 -3.48
CA ARG A 50 -13.91 -0.86 -2.06
C ARG A 50 -13.78 -2.38 -1.91
N LEU A 51 -14.47 -3.13 -2.75
CA LEU A 51 -14.40 -4.60 -2.74
C LEU A 51 -12.99 -5.09 -3.09
N LEU A 52 -12.31 -4.46 -4.06
CA LEU A 52 -10.92 -4.76 -4.38
C LEU A 52 -10.00 -4.53 -3.17
N TYR A 53 -10.03 -3.34 -2.56
CA TYR A 53 -9.21 -3.03 -1.39
C TYR A 53 -9.53 -3.93 -0.19
N ASN A 54 -10.79 -4.31 0.02
CA ASN A 54 -11.18 -5.28 1.05
C ASN A 54 -10.62 -6.67 0.79
N GLY A 55 -10.72 -7.13 -0.46
CA GLY A 55 -10.11 -8.38 -0.91
C GLY A 55 -8.62 -8.38 -0.63
N MET A 56 -7.92 -7.30 -1.00
CA MET A 56 -6.49 -7.13 -0.74
C MET A 56 -6.16 -7.15 0.75
N ILE A 57 -6.90 -6.39 1.57
CA ILE A 57 -6.70 -6.37 3.02
C ILE A 57 -6.83 -7.79 3.56
N ILE A 58 -7.95 -8.48 3.27
CA ILE A 58 -8.22 -9.83 3.78
C ILE A 58 -7.15 -10.83 3.31
N SER A 59 -6.83 -10.86 2.01
CA SER A 59 -5.88 -11.82 1.44
C SER A 59 -4.45 -11.60 1.92
N SER A 60 -4.07 -10.35 2.20
CA SER A 60 -2.71 -9.99 2.61
C SER A 60 -2.44 -10.19 4.11
N ARG A 61 -3.47 -10.38 4.95
CA ARG A 61 -3.29 -10.47 6.42
C ARG A 61 -2.24 -11.49 6.87
N PHE A 62 -2.15 -12.61 6.16
CA PHE A 62 -1.28 -13.72 6.54
C PHE A 62 0.09 -13.68 5.86
N GLN A 63 0.16 -13.17 4.63
CA GLN A 63 1.40 -13.18 3.82
C GLN A 63 2.17 -11.86 3.93
N LEU A 64 1.47 -10.75 4.14
CA LEU A 64 1.99 -9.38 4.16
C LEU A 64 1.30 -8.58 5.29
N PRO A 65 1.50 -8.99 6.56
CA PRO A 65 0.73 -8.45 7.69
C PRO A 65 0.93 -6.95 7.90
N LEU A 66 2.13 -6.40 7.69
CA LEU A 66 2.39 -4.98 7.86
C LEU A 66 1.79 -4.15 6.73
N ALA A 67 1.92 -4.60 5.48
CA ALA A 67 1.29 -3.97 4.33
C ALA A 67 -0.24 -3.97 4.47
N SER A 68 -0.81 -5.11 4.93
CA SER A 68 -2.24 -5.24 5.21
C SER A 68 -2.71 -4.23 6.26
N LYS A 69 -1.96 -4.06 7.35
CA LYS A 69 -2.25 -3.07 8.40
C LYS A 69 -2.18 -1.64 7.87
N CYS A 70 -1.17 -1.31 7.07
CA CYS A 70 -1.03 0.00 6.46
C CYS A 70 -2.20 0.31 5.53
N LEU A 71 -2.54 -0.61 4.61
CA LEU A 71 -3.68 -0.45 3.70
C LEU A 71 -5.00 -0.35 4.45
N ASN A 72 -5.22 -1.19 5.47
CA ASN A 72 -6.42 -1.13 6.28
C ASN A 72 -6.53 0.20 7.04
N HIS A 73 -5.44 0.68 7.62
CA HIS A 73 -5.42 1.99 8.28
C HIS A 73 -5.73 3.10 7.28
N TYR A 74 -5.14 3.02 6.08
CA TYR A 74 -5.35 4.03 5.05
C TYR A 74 -6.78 4.07 4.51
N CYS A 75 -7.45 2.92 4.40
CA CYS A 75 -8.83 2.83 3.93
C CYS A 75 -9.87 3.19 5.00
N TYR A 76 -9.66 2.80 6.25
CA TYR A 76 -10.73 2.77 7.26
C TYR A 76 -10.45 3.56 8.53
N ASN A 77 -9.19 3.75 8.90
CA ASN A 77 -8.86 4.39 10.16
C ASN A 77 -8.62 5.87 9.95
N ASN A 78 -9.31 6.69 10.73
CA ASN A 78 -9.19 8.14 10.71
C ASN A 78 -8.13 8.66 11.71
N GLY A 79 -7.14 7.82 12.06
CA GLY A 79 -6.08 8.19 12.99
C GLY A 79 -4.92 8.87 12.26
N ASP A 80 -4.22 9.76 12.96
CA ASP A 80 -3.04 10.43 12.41
C ASP A 80 -1.81 9.49 12.40
N THR A 81 -1.83 8.43 13.20
CA THR A 81 -0.68 7.54 13.38
C THR A 81 -1.09 6.07 13.46
N LEU A 82 -0.41 5.24 12.67
CA LEU A 82 -0.43 3.79 12.75
C LEU A 82 0.80 3.32 13.52
N TYR A 83 0.59 2.86 14.76
CA TYR A 83 1.63 2.20 15.54
C TYR A 83 1.80 0.74 15.08
N PHE A 84 3.05 0.33 14.82
CA PHE A 84 3.35 -1.05 14.44
C PHE A 84 4.49 -1.65 15.28
N ASP A 85 4.56 -2.98 15.33
CA ASP A 85 5.61 -3.71 16.05
C ASP A 85 6.93 -3.59 15.28
N PRO A 86 8.01 -3.05 15.88
CA PRO A 86 9.30 -2.92 15.21
C PRO A 86 10.08 -4.24 15.10
N LYS A 87 9.72 -5.31 15.81
CA LYS A 87 10.50 -6.57 15.82
C LYS A 87 10.78 -7.13 14.42
N PRO A 88 9.81 -7.18 13.47
CA PRO A 88 10.07 -7.64 12.11
C PRO A 88 11.10 -6.79 11.36
N LEU A 89 11.16 -5.48 11.64
CA LEU A 89 12.18 -4.60 11.07
C LEU A 89 13.57 -4.93 11.60
N LEU A 90 13.68 -5.20 12.91
CA LEU A 90 14.98 -5.45 13.55
C LEU A 90 15.66 -6.74 13.07
N VAL A 91 14.91 -7.71 12.56
CA VAL A 91 15.45 -8.96 12.00
C VAL A 91 15.76 -8.86 10.51
N ASN A 92 15.28 -7.82 9.82
CA ASN A 92 15.50 -7.66 8.39
C ASN A 92 16.95 -7.22 8.12
N LYS A 93 17.67 -7.98 7.26
CA LYS A 93 19.10 -7.75 6.98
C LYS A 93 19.39 -6.36 6.41
N GLU A 94 18.53 -5.85 5.55
CA GLU A 94 18.72 -4.52 4.96
C GLU A 94 18.47 -3.41 5.99
N VAL A 95 17.51 -3.61 6.89
CA VAL A 95 17.28 -2.71 8.01
C VAL A 95 18.46 -2.71 8.98
N GLN A 96 18.97 -3.88 9.36
CA GLN A 96 20.17 -3.99 10.20
C GLN A 96 21.38 -3.30 9.55
N LYS A 97 21.61 -3.52 8.25
CA LYS A 97 22.68 -2.86 7.50
C LYS A 97 22.53 -1.34 7.52
N ALA A 98 21.32 -0.82 7.33
CA ALA A 98 21.03 0.61 7.39
C ALA A 98 21.27 1.18 8.80
N ILE A 99 20.87 0.44 9.84
CA ILE A 99 21.09 0.84 11.25
C ILE A 99 22.59 0.92 11.57
N LEU A 100 23.35 -0.14 11.26
CA LEU A 100 24.79 -0.22 11.50
C LEU A 100 25.55 0.85 10.74
N SER A 101 25.13 1.12 9.50
CA SER A 101 25.71 2.16 8.64
C SER A 101 25.20 3.58 8.94
N ARG A 102 24.44 3.75 10.04
CA ARG A 102 23.84 5.02 10.49
C ARG A 102 23.11 5.79 9.38
N LYS A 103 22.39 5.07 8.51
CA LYS A 103 21.56 5.67 7.46
C LYS A 103 20.34 6.34 8.08
N LYS A 104 19.88 7.42 7.44
CA LYS A 104 18.67 8.18 7.83
C LYS A 104 17.38 7.54 7.35
N GLY A 105 17.46 6.55 6.46
CA GLY A 105 16.31 5.80 6.00
C GLY A 105 16.67 4.75 4.95
N ILE A 106 15.66 4.00 4.55
CA ILE A 106 15.71 2.95 3.54
C ILE A 106 14.66 3.26 2.48
N VAL A 107 15.06 3.22 1.21
CA VAL A 107 14.17 3.43 0.07
C VAL A 107 13.86 2.07 -0.54
N PHE A 108 12.59 1.68 -0.50
CA PHE A 108 12.09 0.42 -1.06
C PHE A 108 11.60 0.61 -2.50
N LYS A 109 11.02 1.76 -2.83
CA LYS A 109 10.54 2.11 -4.18
C LYS A 109 11.31 3.30 -4.73
N SER A 110 11.79 3.17 -5.97
CA SER A 110 12.69 4.11 -6.63
C SER A 110 12.17 5.56 -6.61
N GLY A 111 12.99 6.49 -6.13
CA GLY A 111 12.86 7.93 -6.38
C GLY A 111 14.13 8.47 -7.07
N PRO A 112 14.06 9.61 -7.78
CA PRO A 112 15.25 10.24 -8.32
C PRO A 112 16.14 10.77 -7.19
N GLU A 113 17.45 10.60 -7.38
CA GLU A 113 18.59 10.95 -6.53
C GLU A 113 19.01 9.97 -5.42
N VAL A 114 20.26 9.51 -5.57
CA VAL A 114 21.04 8.75 -4.59
C VAL A 114 21.44 9.68 -3.45
N ASN A 115 20.51 9.99 -2.56
CA ASN A 115 20.86 10.64 -1.31
C ASN A 115 21.76 9.67 -0.52
N LYS A 116 23.04 10.00 -0.34
CA LYS A 116 24.04 9.16 0.36
C LYS A 116 23.60 8.77 1.78
N ASN A 117 22.66 9.50 2.37
CA ASN A 117 22.10 9.22 3.70
C ASN A 117 21.06 8.09 3.70
N PHE A 118 20.57 7.64 2.55
CA PHE A 118 19.58 6.58 2.44
C PHE A 118 20.23 5.28 1.95
N HIS A 119 19.65 4.17 2.38
CA HIS A 119 19.99 2.83 1.91
C HIS A 119 18.97 2.39 0.86
N PHE A 120 19.42 2.05 -0.34
CA PHE A 120 18.54 1.65 -1.43
C PHE A 120 18.51 0.13 -1.53
N VAL A 121 17.31 -0.45 -1.45
CA VAL A 121 17.12 -1.90 -1.51
C VAL A 121 16.35 -2.28 -2.76
N LYS A 122 16.78 -3.35 -3.42
CA LYS A 122 15.99 -4.00 -4.48
C LYS A 122 15.19 -5.12 -3.82
N THR A 123 13.87 -4.95 -3.73
CA THR A 123 12.85 -5.89 -3.26
C THR A 123 13.37 -7.12 -2.50
N THR A 124 13.80 -6.94 -1.26
CA THR A 124 14.31 -8.02 -0.39
C THR A 124 13.24 -8.62 0.51
N ASP A 125 12.25 -7.81 0.91
CA ASP A 125 11.14 -8.21 1.77
C ASP A 125 9.85 -7.64 1.19
N LYS A 126 8.93 -8.52 0.78
CA LYS A 126 7.69 -8.09 0.12
C LYS A 126 6.76 -7.34 1.07
N ASP A 127 6.72 -7.71 2.35
CA ASP A 127 5.84 -7.05 3.31
C ASP A 127 6.31 -5.61 3.55
N LEU A 128 7.62 -5.42 3.75
CA LEU A 128 8.20 -4.08 3.89
C LEU A 128 8.13 -3.28 2.60
N TYR A 129 8.33 -3.93 1.44
CA TYR A 129 8.24 -3.28 0.14
C TYR A 129 6.83 -2.77 -0.18
N PHE A 130 5.78 -3.51 0.22
CA PHE A 130 4.40 -3.06 0.00
C PHE A 130 3.88 -2.15 1.10
N ALA A 131 4.42 -2.26 2.32
CA ALA A 131 4.17 -1.27 3.36
C ALA A 131 4.81 0.06 2.97
N PHE A 132 6.14 0.15 2.98
CA PHE A 132 6.85 1.43 2.95
C PHE A 132 7.34 1.83 1.56
N ASP A 133 7.25 3.11 1.25
CA ASP A 133 7.98 3.70 0.13
C ASP A 133 9.39 4.07 0.60
N VAL A 134 9.46 4.80 1.72
CA VAL A 134 10.69 5.24 2.38
C VAL A 134 10.55 5.05 3.89
N LEU A 135 11.26 4.07 4.44
CA LEU A 135 11.33 3.87 5.87
C LEU A 135 12.43 4.76 6.47
N HIS A 136 12.03 5.86 7.11
CA HIS A 136 12.96 6.71 7.83
C HIS A 136 13.44 6.06 9.13
N ILE A 137 14.71 6.28 9.45
CA ILE A 137 15.36 5.77 10.65
C ILE A 137 15.97 6.94 11.40
N ARG A 138 15.49 7.22 12.60
CA ARG A 138 16.10 8.19 13.52
C ARG A 138 16.68 7.46 14.71
N GLN A 139 17.99 7.56 14.87
CA GLN A 139 18.71 6.94 15.99
C GLN A 139 19.15 7.99 17.00
N THR A 140 18.98 7.67 18.28
CA THR A 140 19.58 8.39 19.40
C THR A 140 20.46 7.43 20.20
N LYS A 141 21.00 7.90 21.34
CA LYS A 141 21.73 7.03 22.28
C LYS A 141 20.86 5.93 22.88
N HIS A 142 19.58 6.20 23.12
CA HIS A 142 18.69 5.31 23.87
C HIS A 142 17.59 4.66 23.05
N LYS A 143 17.39 5.10 21.80
CA LYS A 143 16.30 4.58 20.98
C LYS A 143 16.54 4.63 19.48
N ILE A 144 15.81 3.78 18.77
CA ILE A 144 15.66 3.76 17.32
C ILE A 144 14.19 4.00 17.01
N ILE A 145 13.91 4.99 16.16
CA ILE A 145 12.57 5.33 15.69
C ILE A 145 12.51 5.04 14.20
N PHE A 146 11.45 4.31 13.80
CA PHE A 146 11.10 4.02 12.42
C PHE A 146 9.82 4.77 12.06
N TYR A 147 9.80 5.44 10.91
CA TYR A 147 8.57 6.06 10.44
C TYR A 147 8.51 6.20 8.92
N ASP A 148 7.29 6.26 8.38
CA ASP A 148 6.99 6.67 7.01
C ASP A 148 5.72 7.52 7.01
N THR A 149 5.63 8.49 6.12
CA THR A 149 4.47 9.39 6.01
C THR A 149 3.69 9.06 4.75
N TYR A 150 2.46 8.60 4.93
CA TYR A 150 1.56 8.29 3.83
C TYR A 150 0.73 9.52 3.51
N TYR A 151 0.79 9.95 2.26
CA TYR A 151 -0.02 11.02 1.72
C TYR A 151 -0.65 10.57 0.40
N PHE A 152 -1.83 11.11 0.09
CA PHE A 152 -2.46 10.82 -1.19
C PHE A 152 -1.67 11.48 -2.29
N GLN A 153 -1.09 10.66 -3.16
CA GLN A 153 -0.56 11.20 -4.40
C GLN A 153 -1.75 11.68 -5.25
N PRO A 154 -1.65 12.85 -5.90
CA PRO A 154 -2.65 13.26 -6.87
C PRO A 154 -2.84 12.15 -7.90
N LEU A 155 -4.09 11.89 -8.31
CA LEU A 155 -4.39 10.89 -9.36
C LEU A 155 -3.48 11.08 -10.58
N GLU A 156 -3.20 12.34 -10.95
CA GLU A 156 -2.30 12.81 -12.02
C GLU A 156 -0.89 12.22 -11.95
N ARG A 157 -0.40 11.93 -10.74
CA ARG A 157 0.89 11.27 -10.54
C ARG A 157 0.69 9.76 -10.70
N ARG A 158 1.23 9.21 -11.78
CA ARG A 158 1.18 7.76 -12.12
C ARG A 158 2.09 6.91 -11.22
N THR A 159 2.02 7.10 -9.91
CA THR A 159 2.66 6.16 -8.99
C THR A 159 1.77 4.95 -8.91
N ARG A 160 2.29 3.84 -9.42
CA ARG A 160 1.59 2.58 -9.55
C ARG A 160 2.35 1.53 -8.75
N PRO A 161 2.09 1.35 -7.44
CA PRO A 161 2.50 0.13 -6.76
C PRO A 161 1.99 -1.09 -7.54
N LEU A 162 2.93 -1.99 -7.84
CA LEU A 162 2.56 -3.37 -8.14
C LEU A 162 2.02 -3.96 -6.83
N PHE A 163 0.94 -4.71 -6.88
CA PHE A 163 0.47 -5.53 -5.79
C PHE A 163 0.37 -6.97 -6.26
N GLU A 164 0.72 -7.92 -5.39
CA GLU A 164 0.71 -9.34 -5.71
C GLU A 164 -0.12 -10.11 -4.67
N ILE A 165 -1.14 -10.85 -5.13
CA ILE A 165 -1.90 -11.82 -4.33
C ILE A 165 -1.79 -13.18 -5.04
N GLY A 166 -1.00 -14.10 -4.49
CA GLY A 166 -0.74 -15.38 -5.15
C GLY A 166 -0.12 -15.19 -6.53
N LYS A 167 -0.81 -15.64 -7.59
CA LYS A 167 -0.39 -15.44 -8.99
C LYS A 167 -0.91 -14.14 -9.60
N ILE A 168 -1.81 -13.44 -8.91
CA ILE A 168 -2.47 -12.24 -9.42
C ILE A 168 -1.59 -11.03 -9.15
N LYS A 169 -1.22 -10.30 -10.21
CA LYS A 169 -0.42 -9.07 -10.13
C LYS A 169 -1.16 -7.93 -10.82
N PHE A 170 -1.35 -6.82 -10.12
CA PHE A 170 -2.00 -5.64 -10.69
C PHE A 170 -1.33 -4.38 -10.20
N ARG A 171 -1.44 -3.32 -10.99
CA ARG A 171 -0.91 -2.01 -10.66
C ARG A 171 -2.04 -1.13 -10.18
N LEU A 172 -1.92 -0.59 -8.97
CA LEU A 172 -2.92 0.33 -8.41
C LEU A 172 -2.36 1.73 -8.38
N ASN A 173 -3.12 2.72 -8.81
CA ASN A 173 -2.79 4.11 -8.52
C ASN A 173 -3.21 4.46 -7.08
N ASP A 174 -2.30 5.07 -6.31
CA ASP A 174 -2.54 5.46 -4.91
C ASP A 174 -3.75 6.40 -4.76
N GLY A 175 -3.99 7.24 -5.78
CA GLY A 175 -5.11 8.18 -5.83
C GLY A 175 -6.49 7.53 -5.95
N LEU A 176 -6.58 6.25 -6.33
CA LEU A 176 -7.87 5.52 -6.38
C LEU A 176 -8.43 5.21 -4.99
N ILE A 177 -7.58 5.23 -3.95
CA ILE A 177 -8.03 5.08 -2.57
C ILE A 177 -8.99 6.20 -2.22
N LYS A 178 -8.74 7.44 -2.68
CA LYS A 178 -9.65 8.58 -2.46
C LYS A 178 -10.98 8.48 -3.20
N VAL A 179 -11.03 7.72 -4.29
CA VAL A 179 -12.27 7.43 -5.00
C VAL A 179 -13.12 6.45 -4.19
N ALA A 180 -12.50 5.39 -3.67
CA ALA A 180 -13.16 4.38 -2.86
C ALA A 180 -13.51 4.87 -1.44
N TYR A 181 -12.60 5.61 -0.81
CA TYR A 181 -12.66 6.10 0.57
C TYR A 181 -12.36 7.62 0.58
N PRO A 182 -13.33 8.47 0.20
CA PRO A 182 -13.16 9.92 0.23
C PRO A 182 -12.68 10.47 1.58
N GLU A 183 -13.11 9.82 2.66
CA GLU A 183 -12.80 10.11 4.06
C GLU A 183 -11.34 9.83 4.46
N ALA A 184 -10.61 9.02 3.69
CA ALA A 184 -9.25 8.60 4.02
C ALA A 184 -8.31 9.80 4.25
N LYS A 185 -7.40 9.74 5.23
CA LYS A 185 -6.50 10.86 5.56
C LYS A 185 -5.02 10.44 5.50
N PRO A 186 -4.10 11.40 5.27
CA PRO A 186 -2.68 11.15 5.47
C PRO A 186 -2.42 10.68 6.90
N PHE A 187 -1.44 9.79 7.09
CA PHE A 187 -1.06 9.28 8.40
C PHE A 187 0.43 8.96 8.45
N VAL A 188 0.96 8.81 9.66
CA VAL A 188 2.33 8.36 9.90
C VAL A 188 2.32 6.92 10.37
N ALA A 189 3.01 6.02 9.67
CA ALA A 189 3.34 4.72 10.25
C ALA A 189 4.54 4.90 11.18
N TYR A 190 4.46 4.44 12.42
CA TYR A 190 5.46 4.71 13.45
C TYR A 190 5.77 3.48 14.32
N ALA A 191 7.05 3.30 14.62
CA ALA A 191 7.51 2.35 15.64
C ALA A 191 8.75 2.87 16.37
N GLU A 192 8.90 2.52 17.65
CA GLU A 192 10.04 2.89 18.50
C GLU A 192 10.59 1.67 19.23
N VAL A 193 11.91 1.60 19.34
CA VAL A 193 12.66 0.55 20.05
C VAL A 193 13.65 1.21 21.01
N ASN A 194 13.66 0.78 22.27
CA ASN A 194 14.70 1.15 23.23
C ASN A 194 15.98 0.35 22.94
N LYS A 195 17.12 1.04 22.91
CA LYS A 195 18.46 0.44 22.74
C LYS A 195 19.00 -0.09 24.05
#